data_AF-A0A366M3I4-F1
#
_entry.id   AF-A0A366M3I4-F1
#
_cell.length_a   1.000
_cell.length_b   1.000
_cell.length_c   1.000
_cell.angle_alpha   90.00
_cell.angle_beta   90.00
_cell.angle_gamma   90.00
#
_symmetry.space_group_name_H-M   'P 1'
#
loop_
_entity.id
_entity.type
_entity.pdbx_description
1 polymer ?
#
loop_
_entity_poly.entity_id
_entity_poly.type
_entity_poly.pdbx_seq_one_letter_code
_entity_poly.pdbx_strand_id
1 'polypeptide(L)'
;MAGWLRFWERADQTSTGVLVSRLGFAGFLREVREGHMVPVARGGLIVVSVGDADPERPGRVVTTVDSWRAFVTRVHAREFDRFCRM
;
A
#
# COMPACT_ATOMS: atom_id res chain seq x y z
N MET A 1 -3.00 -5.07 -21.86
CA MET A 1 -2.51 -3.99 -20.98
C MET A 1 -3.37 -3.94 -19.71
N ALA A 2 -3.05 -4.69 -18.65
CA ALA A 2 -3.78 -4.58 -17.36
C ALA A 2 -3.01 -5.11 -16.13
N GLY A 3 -1.67 -5.03 -16.12
CA GLY A 3 -0.82 -5.58 -15.05
C GLY A 3 -0.53 -4.64 -13.88
N TRP A 4 -1.01 -3.40 -13.94
CA TRP A 4 -0.68 -2.33 -12.99
C TRP A 4 -1.92 -1.82 -12.27
N LEU A 5 -1.74 -1.48 -10.99
CA LEU A 5 -2.72 -0.85 -10.12
C LEU A 5 -2.17 0.51 -9.69
N ARG A 6 -3.06 1.47 -9.44
CA ARG A 6 -2.70 2.71 -8.79
C ARG A 6 -3.13 2.64 -7.32
N PHE A 7 -2.21 2.87 -6.41
CA PHE A 7 -2.42 2.83 -4.96
C PHE A 7 -2.17 4.23 -4.38
N TRP A 8 -3.10 4.76 -3.59
CA TRP A 8 -3.00 6.11 -3.02
C TRP A 8 -3.73 6.21 -1.68
N GLU A 9 -3.34 7.20 -0.88
CA GLU A 9 -4.06 7.58 0.34
C GLU A 9 -5.29 8.41 -0.02
N ARG A 10 -6.47 8.00 0.44
CA ARG A 10 -7.72 8.71 0.15
C ARG A 10 -7.76 10.11 0.74
N ALA A 11 -7.13 10.31 1.91
CA ALA A 11 -7.02 11.61 2.56
C ALA A 11 -6.06 12.57 1.84
N ASP A 12 -5.12 12.06 1.03
CA ASP A 12 -4.17 12.88 0.27
C ASP A 12 -4.70 13.11 -1.16
N GLN A 13 -5.46 14.19 -1.32
CA GLN A 13 -6.00 14.60 -2.63
C GLN A 13 -4.94 15.17 -3.57
N THR A 14 -3.73 15.44 -3.06
CA THR A 14 -2.63 16.02 -3.86
C THR A 14 -1.73 14.93 -4.47
N SER A 15 -1.81 13.70 -3.96
CA SER A 15 -1.07 12.57 -4.48
C SER A 15 -1.63 12.05 -5.80
N THR A 16 -0.73 11.80 -6.76
CA THR A 16 -1.05 11.07 -7.99
C THR A 16 -1.04 9.55 -7.80
N GLY A 17 -0.75 9.09 -6.58
CA GLY A 17 -0.62 7.68 -6.22
C GLY A 17 0.65 7.04 -6.77
N VAL A 18 0.89 5.82 -6.30
CA VAL A 18 1.98 4.96 -6.76
C VAL A 18 1.41 3.94 -7.75
N LEU A 19 2.09 3.76 -8.88
CA LEU A 19 1.83 2.62 -9.75
C LEU A 19 2.56 1.39 -9.20
N VAL A 20 1.82 0.30 -9.01
CA VAL A 20 2.32 -0.97 -8.47
C VAL A 20 1.82 -2.11 -9.34
N SER A 21 2.68 -3.09 -9.65
CA SER A 21 2.20 -4.26 -10.38
C SER A 21 1.19 -5.04 -9.53
N ARG A 22 0.31 -5.82 -10.16
CA ARG A 22 -0.60 -6.71 -9.41
C ARG A 22 0.16 -7.71 -8.51
N LEU A 23 1.33 -8.16 -8.96
CA LEU A 23 2.20 -9.05 -8.19
C LEU A 23 2.78 -8.34 -6.97
N GLY A 24 3.36 -7.16 -7.16
CA GLY A 24 3.89 -6.33 -6.08
C GLY A 24 2.81 -5.93 -5.07
N PHE A 25 1.59 -5.64 -5.56
CA PHE A 25 0.47 -5.35 -4.68
C PHE A 25 0.05 -6.59 -3.87
N ALA A 26 0.02 -7.77 -4.47
CA ALA A 26 -0.25 -9.02 -3.75
C ALA A 26 0.81 -9.30 -2.66
N GLY A 27 2.10 -9.09 -2.99
CA GLY A 27 3.20 -9.19 -2.03
C GLY A 27 3.06 -8.20 -0.88
N PHE A 28 2.77 -6.93 -1.19
CA PHE A 28 2.50 -5.90 -0.19
C PHE A 28 1.36 -6.29 0.76
N LEU A 29 0.22 -6.76 0.23
CA LEU A 29 -0.90 -7.22 1.06
C LEU A 29 -0.54 -8.42 1.94
N ARG A 30 0.39 -9.27 1.50
CA ARG A 30 0.88 -10.41 2.30
C ARG A 30 1.72 -9.91 3.48
N GLU A 31 2.69 -9.03 3.25
CA GLU A 31 3.53 -8.46 4.33
C GLU A 31 2.71 -7.71 5.37
N VAL A 32 1.64 -7.02 4.95
CA VAL A 32 0.70 -6.37 5.86
C VAL A 32 -0.03 -7.40 6.72
N ARG A 33 -0.52 -8.51 6.14
CA ARG A 33 -1.24 -9.57 6.88
C ARG A 33 -0.33 -10.30 7.86
N GLU A 34 0.93 -10.50 7.48
CA GLU A 34 1.95 -11.16 8.32
C GLU A 34 2.48 -10.23 9.42
N GLY A 35 2.17 -8.92 9.37
CA GLY A 35 2.64 -7.94 10.35
C GLY A 35 4.11 -7.56 10.20
N HIS A 36 4.74 -7.91 9.07
CA HIS A 36 6.14 -7.58 8.78
C HIS A 36 6.34 -6.14 8.32
N MET A 37 5.24 -5.46 7.98
CA MET A 37 5.23 -4.05 7.63
C MET A 37 5.46 -3.17 8.85
N VAL A 38 6.62 -2.50 8.90
CA VAL A 38 6.93 -1.48 9.92
C VAL A 38 6.81 -0.09 9.28
N PRO A 39 5.65 0.58 9.41
CA PRO A 39 5.47 1.94 8.94
C PRO A 39 6.42 2.92 9.64
N VAL A 40 6.99 3.86 8.89
CA VAL A 40 7.82 4.93 9.47
C VAL A 40 6.91 6.07 9.92
N ALA A 41 6.87 6.33 11.22
CA ALA A 41 6.13 7.47 11.77
C ALA A 41 6.98 8.75 11.75
N ARG A 42 6.43 9.84 11.21
CA ARG A 42 7.08 11.16 11.19
C ARG A 42 6.03 12.25 11.36
N GLY A 43 6.10 12.98 12.49
CA GLY A 43 5.20 14.11 12.75
C GLY A 43 3.71 13.75 12.77
N GLY A 44 3.34 12.55 13.26
CA GLY A 44 1.96 12.06 13.30
C GLY A 44 1.45 11.42 12.00
N LEU A 45 2.26 11.44 10.95
CA LEU A 45 1.99 10.73 9.70
C LEU A 45 2.79 9.42 9.64
N ILE A 46 2.29 8.49 8.84
CA ILE A 46 2.94 7.24 8.50
C ILE A 46 3.39 7.31 7.05
N VAL A 47 4.62 6.87 6.78
CA VAL A 47 5.11 6.64 5.42
C VAL A 47 5.18 5.14 5.17
N VAL A 48 4.48 4.69 4.12
CA VAL A 48 4.44 3.29 3.67
C VAL A 48 5.14 3.18 2.33
N SER A 49 6.02 2.19 2.21
CA SER A 49 6.64 1.85 0.93
C SER A 49 5.81 0.78 0.24
N VAL A 50 5.39 1.03 -0.99
CA VAL A 50 4.60 0.11 -1.81
C VAL A 50 5.21 0.00 -3.21
N GLY A 51 5.28 -1.21 -3.75
CA GLY A 51 5.88 -1.43 -5.07
C GLY A 51 6.65 -2.75 -5.16
N ASP A 52 7.13 -3.05 -6.37
CA ASP A 52 7.90 -4.26 -6.71
C ASP A 52 9.33 -4.30 -6.16
N ALA A 53 9.57 -3.60 -5.04
CA ALA A 53 10.86 -3.63 -4.35
C ALA A 53 12.06 -3.29 -5.25
N ASP A 54 11.95 -2.30 -6.16
CA ASP A 54 13.15 -1.56 -6.56
C ASP A 54 13.62 -0.80 -5.32
N PRO A 55 14.74 -1.20 -4.68
CA PRO A 55 15.23 -0.54 -3.48
C PRO A 55 15.62 0.91 -3.76
N GLU A 56 15.94 1.22 -5.02
CA GLU A 56 16.33 2.56 -5.46
C GLU A 56 15.13 3.45 -5.76
N ARG A 57 13.95 2.87 -6.03
CA ARG A 57 12.72 3.61 -6.36
C ARG A 57 11.45 3.03 -5.73
N PRO A 58 11.39 2.86 -4.40
CA PRO A 58 10.15 2.46 -3.75
C PRO A 58 9.11 3.55 -3.90
N GLY A 59 7.90 3.20 -4.35
CA GLY A 59 6.78 4.11 -4.30
C GLY A 59 6.40 4.38 -2.85
N ARG A 60 6.18 5.65 -2.50
CA ARG A 60 5.86 6.05 -1.13
C ARG A 60 4.46 6.62 -1.07
N VAL A 61 3.69 6.14 -0.10
CA VAL A 61 2.40 6.74 0.25
C VAL A 61 2.50 7.27 1.68
N VAL A 62 2.13 8.54 1.84
CA VAL A 62 1.97 9.16 3.15
C VAL A 62 0.52 8.97 3.57
N THR A 63 0.32 8.44 4.77
CA THR A 63 -1.00 8.12 5.32
C THR A 63 -1.08 8.56 6.78
N THR A 64 -2.29 8.58 7.34
CA THR A 64 -2.52 8.80 8.77
C THR A 64 -2.54 7.48 9.53
N VAL A 65 -2.39 7.52 10.84
CA VAL A 65 -2.52 6.32 11.70
C VAL A 65 -3.90 5.67 11.53
N ASP A 66 -4.96 6.47 11.43
CA ASP A 66 -6.33 5.97 11.32
C ASP A 66 -6.61 5.36 9.95
N SER A 67 -6.18 6.02 8.86
CA SER A 67 -6.27 5.45 7.50
C SER A 67 -5.48 4.15 7.40
N TRP A 68 -4.29 4.07 8.00
CA TRP A 68 -3.49 2.85 8.05
C TRP A 68 -4.21 1.72 8.80
N ARG A 69 -4.74 1.98 10.00
CA ARG A 69 -5.51 0.98 10.78
C ARG A 69 -6.72 0.48 10.01
N ALA A 70 -7.48 1.38 9.38
CA ALA A 70 -8.62 1.02 8.55
C ALA A 70 -8.18 0.17 7.34
N PHE A 71 -7.07 0.51 6.70
CA PHE A 71 -6.50 -0.27 5.61
C PHE A 71 -6.14 -1.69 6.08
N VAL A 72 -5.38 -1.85 7.17
CA VAL A 72 -4.99 -3.16 7.72
C VAL A 72 -6.22 -4.03 8.00
N THR A 73 -7.26 -3.48 8.65
CA THR A 73 -8.52 -4.21 8.88
C THR A 73 -9.13 -4.75 7.58
N ARG A 74 -9.18 -3.93 6.52
CA ARG A 74 -9.74 -4.31 5.22
C ARG A 74 -8.86 -5.33 4.48
N VAL A 75 -7.54 -5.27 4.68
CA VAL A 75 -6.59 -6.28 4.20
C VAL A 75 -6.86 -7.64 4.85
N HIS A 76 -7.06 -7.69 6.17
CA HIS A 76 -7.41 -8.94 6.87
C HIS A 76 -8.79 -9.47 6.43
N ALA A 77 -9.74 -8.58 6.14
CA ALA A 77 -11.04 -8.94 5.56
C ALA A 77 -10.97 -9.37 4.08
N ARG A 78 -9.77 -9.44 3.48
CA ARG A 78 -9.53 -9.86 2.09
C ARG A 78 -10.23 -9.01 1.03
N GLU A 79 -10.60 -7.76 1.36
CA GLU A 79 -11.33 -6.87 0.43
C GLU A 79 -10.56 -6.54 -0.85
N PHE A 80 -9.24 -6.65 -0.80
CA PHE A 80 -8.35 -6.29 -1.90
C PHE A 80 -7.93 -7.47 -2.78
N ASP A 81 -8.27 -8.72 -2.41
CA ASP A 81 -7.85 -9.92 -3.15
C ASP A 81 -8.35 -9.92 -4.61
N ARG A 82 -9.46 -9.22 -4.89
CA ARG A 82 -9.97 -9.03 -6.26
C ARG A 82 -8.99 -8.33 -7.20
N PHE A 83 -8.13 -7.46 -6.66
CA PHE A 83 -7.14 -6.72 -7.43
C PHE A 83 -5.88 -7.56 -7.72
N CYS A 84 -5.70 -8.67 -7.01
CA CYS A 84 -4.58 -9.59 -7.21
C CYS A 84 -4.85 -10.64 -8.29
N ARG A 85 -6.10 -10.78 -8.77
CA ARG A 85 -6.46 -11.72 -9.84
C ARG A 85 -6.03 -11.18 -11.21
N MET A 86 -5.38 -12.04 -12.01
CA MET A 86 -5.00 -11.76 -13.41
C MET A 86 -6.22 -11.78 -14.32
#